data_AF-A0A7S2UNG1-F1
#
_entry.id   AF-A0A7S2UNG1-F1
#
_cell.length_a   1.000
_cell.length_b   1.000
_cell.length_c   1.000
_cell.angle_alpha   90.00
_cell.angle_beta   90.00
_cell.angle_gamma   90.00
#
_symmetry.space_group_name_H-M   'P 1'
#
loop_
_entity.id
_entity.type
_entity.pdbx_description
1 polymer ?
#
loop_
_entity_poly.entity_id
_entity_poly.type
_entity_poly.pdbx_seq_one_letter_code
_entity_poly.pdbx_strand_id
1 'polypeptide(L)'
;GDGINYHMMQQQEQLRRYNYQRPSYDVLQKRVGWDLYPDATEFGWTFTGSWDVTEFFEKENVKLDWYFTTATVKTSLDHPTQGKTQLFGNQVDPQQYLDILQNPRAHTGHRYHTTNDNKNQKATWKN
;
A
#
# COMPACT_ATOMS: atom_id res chain seq x y z
N GLY A 1 -19.26 -22.76 13.18
CA GLY A 1 -18.33 -22.84 14.32
C GLY A 1 -17.09 -22.02 14.05
N ASP A 2 -17.24 -20.79 13.54
CA ASP A 2 -16.18 -20.16 12.74
C ASP A 2 -15.62 -18.86 13.33
N GLY A 3 -16.21 -18.32 14.42
CA GLY A 3 -15.82 -17.02 14.98
C GLY A 3 -14.51 -16.99 15.78
N ILE A 4 -14.09 -18.12 16.36
CA ILE A 4 -12.92 -18.18 17.25
C ILE A 4 -11.60 -18.03 16.46
N ASN A 5 -11.54 -18.58 15.25
CA ASN A 5 -10.33 -18.50 14.41
C ASN A 5 -10.07 -17.09 13.87
N TYR A 6 -11.11 -16.34 13.48
CA TYR A 6 -10.93 -14.97 12.97
C TYR A 6 -10.38 -14.02 14.03
N HIS A 7 -10.83 -14.12 15.28
CA HIS A 7 -10.36 -13.25 16.35
C HIS A 7 -8.89 -13.51 16.69
N MET A 8 -8.46 -14.78 16.77
CA MET A 8 -7.07 -15.12 17.01
C MET A 8 -6.15 -14.72 15.84
N MET A 9 -6.59 -14.86 14.59
CA MET A 9 -5.80 -14.43 13.42
C MET A 9 -5.57 -12.92 13.41
N GLN A 10 -6.61 -12.13 13.70
CA GLN A 10 -6.49 -10.65 13.78
C GLN A 10 -5.56 -10.21 14.91
N GLN A 11 -5.59 -10.92 16.04
CA GLN A 11 -4.72 -10.61 17.18
C GLN A 11 -3.25 -10.95 16.86
N GLN A 12 -2.98 -12.07 16.17
CA GLN A 12 -1.62 -12.40 15.72
C GLN A 12 -1.09 -11.41 14.67
N GLU A 13 -1.93 -10.95 13.75
CA GLU A 13 -1.56 -9.92 12.77
C GLU A 13 -1.20 -8.60 13.46
N GLN A 14 -1.97 -8.18 14.46
CA GLN A 14 -1.65 -7.01 15.28
C GLN A 14 -0.31 -7.18 16.01
N LEU A 15 -0.07 -8.32 16.63
CA LEU A 15 1.21 -8.58 17.33
C LEU A 15 2.42 -8.51 16.39
N ARG A 16 2.28 -9.02 15.15
CA ARG A 16 3.35 -8.92 14.14
C ARG A 16 3.52 -7.49 13.64
N ARG A 17 2.42 -6.76 13.43
CA ARG A 17 2.44 -5.39 12.94
C ARG A 17 3.12 -4.43 13.92
N TYR A 18 2.90 -4.61 15.22
CA TYR A 18 3.39 -3.70 16.25
C TYR A 18 4.53 -4.31 17.09
N ASN A 19 5.48 -4.99 16.42
CA ASN A 19 6.65 -5.58 17.10
C ASN A 19 7.85 -4.62 17.17
N TYR A 20 7.81 -3.49 16.46
CA TYR A 20 8.86 -2.47 16.38
C TYR A 20 10.25 -3.00 15.94
N GLN A 21 10.31 -4.18 15.34
CA GLN A 21 11.55 -4.81 14.88
C GLN A 21 11.66 -4.67 13.37
N ARG A 22 12.76 -4.09 12.89
CA ARG A 22 13.12 -4.07 11.45
C ARG A 22 13.50 -5.47 10.97
N PRO A 23 13.38 -5.76 9.66
CA PRO A 23 13.86 -7.02 9.10
C PRO A 23 15.37 -7.15 9.34
N SER A 24 15.86 -8.39 9.47
CA SER A 24 17.29 -8.62 9.63
C SER A 24 18.06 -8.21 8.37
N TYR A 25 19.35 -7.94 8.54
CA TYR A 25 20.23 -7.54 7.44
C TYR A 25 20.18 -8.52 6.26
N ASP A 26 20.22 -9.83 6.52
CA ASP A 26 20.17 -10.87 5.48
C ASP A 26 18.88 -10.85 4.66
N VAL A 27 17.76 -10.47 5.28
CA VAL A 27 16.48 -10.33 4.59
C VAL A 27 16.46 -9.03 3.78
N LEU A 28 16.99 -7.93 4.33
CA LEU A 28 17.11 -6.64 3.63
C LEU A 28 18.04 -6.71 2.40
N GLN A 29 18.95 -7.67 2.30
CA GLN A 29 19.74 -7.87 1.08
C GLN A 29 18.88 -8.28 -0.13
N LYS A 30 17.67 -8.81 0.09
CA LYS A 30 16.75 -9.25 -0.98
C LYS A 30 15.85 -8.14 -1.50
N ARG A 31 15.97 -6.93 -0.93
CA ARG A 31 15.08 -5.81 -1.22
C ARG A 31 15.37 -5.19 -2.59
N VAL A 32 14.35 -4.57 -3.17
CA VAL A 32 14.47 -3.68 -4.34
C VAL A 32 15.30 -2.43 -3.99
N GLY A 33 16.02 -1.86 -4.96
CA GLY A 33 17.03 -0.82 -4.70
C GLY A 33 16.56 0.34 -3.81
N TRP A 34 17.35 0.67 -2.79
CA TRP A 34 17.08 1.73 -1.81
C TRP A 34 16.86 3.10 -2.45
N ASP A 35 17.60 3.41 -3.52
CA ASP A 35 17.52 4.70 -4.21
C ASP A 35 16.15 4.92 -4.88
N LEU A 36 15.50 3.84 -5.31
CA LEU A 36 14.23 3.87 -6.03
C LEU A 36 13.04 3.71 -5.09
N TYR A 37 13.23 2.97 -4.00
CA TYR A 37 12.20 2.69 -3.02
C TYR A 37 12.73 3.12 -1.65
N PRO A 38 12.65 4.40 -1.27
CA PRO A 38 13.16 4.89 0.00
C PRO A 38 12.37 4.37 1.21
N ASP A 39 12.90 4.58 2.41
CA ASP A 39 12.19 4.24 3.64
C ASP A 39 10.99 5.17 3.84
N ALA A 40 9.82 4.60 4.14
CA ALA A 40 8.59 5.36 4.33
C ALA A 40 8.68 6.38 5.48
N THR A 41 9.55 6.15 6.47
CA THR A 41 9.77 7.08 7.58
C THR A 41 10.29 8.45 7.13
N GLU A 42 11.00 8.51 6.01
CA GLU A 42 11.46 9.77 5.39
C GLU A 42 10.28 10.63 4.90
N PHE A 43 9.10 10.02 4.73
CA PHE A 43 7.86 10.66 4.25
C PHE A 43 6.82 10.84 5.36
N GLY A 44 7.26 10.77 6.62
CA GLY A 44 6.42 10.98 7.80
C GLY A 44 5.53 9.81 8.17
N TRP A 45 5.86 8.60 7.69
CA TRP A 45 5.24 7.37 8.19
C TRP A 45 5.91 6.91 9.48
N THR A 46 5.13 6.32 10.38
CA THR A 46 5.64 5.69 11.59
C THR A 46 5.85 4.21 11.33
N PHE A 47 7.08 3.73 11.46
CA PHE A 47 7.37 2.30 11.42
C PHE A 47 6.76 1.61 12.64
N THR A 48 6.02 0.53 12.42
CA THR A 48 5.35 -0.21 13.50
C THR A 48 5.94 -1.60 13.73
N GLY A 49 6.54 -2.19 12.70
CA GLY A 49 7.13 -3.51 12.81
C GLY A 49 7.42 -4.15 11.46
N SER A 50 7.88 -5.40 11.50
CA SER A 50 8.09 -6.18 10.28
C SER A 50 7.79 -7.65 10.50
N TRP A 51 7.54 -8.36 9.41
CA TRP A 51 7.43 -9.81 9.42
C TRP A 51 7.88 -10.38 8.08
N ASP A 52 8.84 -11.30 8.14
CA ASP A 52 9.49 -11.89 6.97
C ASP A 52 10.00 -10.80 6.01
N VAL A 53 9.49 -10.74 4.78
CA VAL A 53 9.88 -9.77 3.74
C VAL A 53 8.97 -8.52 3.69
N THR A 54 8.27 -8.23 4.79
CA THR A 54 7.29 -7.13 4.85
C THR A 54 7.61 -6.16 5.99
N GLU A 55 7.61 -4.86 5.68
CA GLU A 55 7.65 -3.80 6.68
C GLU A 55 6.27 -3.16 6.83
N PHE A 56 5.93 -2.79 8.06
CA PHE A 56 4.64 -2.20 8.41
C PHE A 56 4.83 -0.76 8.87
N PHE A 57 3.98 0.11 8.33
CA PHE A 57 3.99 1.53 8.64
C PHE A 57 2.59 2.08 8.84
N GLU A 58 2.48 3.19 9.56
CA GLU A 58 1.22 3.89 9.80
C GLU A 58 1.38 5.40 9.67
N LYS A 59 0.37 6.03 9.07
CA LYS A 59 0.28 7.48 8.96
C LYS A 59 -1.18 7.87 9.09
N GLU A 60 -1.50 8.63 10.13
CA GLU A 60 -2.87 8.99 10.50
C GLU A 60 -3.74 7.74 10.66
N ASN A 61 -4.77 7.55 9.81
CA ASN A 61 -5.67 6.39 9.80
C ASN A 61 -5.38 5.42 8.65
N VAL A 62 -4.18 5.50 8.05
CA VAL A 62 -3.75 4.61 6.97
C VAL A 62 -2.63 3.71 7.44
N LYS A 63 -2.80 2.44 7.14
CA LYS A 63 -1.82 1.37 7.33
C LYS A 63 -1.17 1.03 6.01
N LEU A 64 0.15 0.90 5.98
CA LEU A 64 0.92 0.49 4.81
C LEU A 64 1.68 -0.80 5.12
N ASP A 65 1.61 -1.75 4.19
CA ASP A 65 2.40 -2.98 4.19
C ASP A 65 3.31 -2.93 2.96
N TRP A 66 4.62 -2.90 3.19
CA TRP A 66 5.63 -2.80 2.15
C TRP A 66 6.33 -4.15 1.97
N TYR A 67 6.06 -4.79 0.84
CA TYR A 67 6.72 -6.03 0.43
C TYR A 67 7.97 -5.67 -0.38
N PHE A 68 9.07 -5.45 0.32
CA PHE A 68 10.28 -4.85 -0.23
C PHE A 68 11.05 -5.74 -1.20
N THR A 69 10.73 -7.03 -1.30
CA THR A 69 11.37 -7.93 -2.28
C THR A 69 10.70 -7.88 -3.66
N THR A 70 9.41 -7.53 -3.73
CA THR A 70 8.60 -7.58 -4.95
C THR A 70 8.09 -6.21 -5.39
N ALA A 71 8.53 -5.14 -4.73
CA ALA A 71 8.00 -3.80 -4.91
C ALA A 71 6.46 -3.76 -4.86
N THR A 72 5.87 -4.44 -3.88
CA THR A 72 4.41 -4.50 -3.71
C THR A 72 4.02 -3.71 -2.49
N VAL A 73 2.95 -2.93 -2.61
CA VAL A 73 2.43 -2.11 -1.51
C VAL A 73 0.95 -2.37 -1.34
N LYS A 74 0.56 -2.49 -0.07
CA LYS A 74 -0.84 -2.57 0.33
C LYS A 74 -1.10 -1.43 1.29
N THR A 75 -2.13 -0.66 1.00
CA THR A 75 -2.63 0.36 1.92
C THR A 75 -4.01 -0.06 2.41
N SER A 76 -4.28 0.15 3.70
CA SER A 76 -5.61 -0.06 4.26
C SER A 76 -6.02 1.17 5.05
N LEU A 77 -7.22 1.67 4.73
CA LEU A 77 -7.82 2.85 5.34
C LEU A 77 -9.02 2.39 6.15
N ASP A 78 -9.02 2.71 7.44
CA ASP A 78 -10.16 2.45 8.31
C ASP A 78 -11.06 3.70 8.31
N HIS A 79 -12.05 3.76 7.41
CA HIS A 79 -12.95 4.90 7.34
C HIS A 79 -14.11 4.72 8.33
N PRO A 80 -14.36 5.66 9.25
CA PRO A 80 -15.38 5.52 10.29
C PRO A 80 -16.81 5.36 9.74
N THR A 81 -17.09 5.83 8.52
CA THR A 81 -18.43 5.74 7.89
C THR A 81 -18.50 4.87 6.63
N GLN A 82 -17.37 4.51 6.00
CA GLN A 82 -17.36 3.70 4.76
C GLN A 82 -16.84 2.27 4.98
N GLY A 83 -16.31 1.97 6.18
CA GLY A 83 -15.69 0.69 6.49
C GLY A 83 -14.25 0.60 5.97
N LYS A 84 -13.62 -0.56 6.20
CA LYS A 84 -12.23 -0.84 5.85
C LYS A 84 -12.08 -0.96 4.33
N THR A 85 -11.36 -0.03 3.72
CA THR A 85 -11.01 -0.12 2.29
C THR A 85 -9.55 -0.55 2.17
N GLN A 86 -9.28 -1.63 1.43
CA GLN A 86 -7.93 -2.11 1.14
C GLN A 86 -7.62 -1.85 -0.33
N LEU A 87 -6.46 -1.25 -0.60
CA LEU A 87 -5.96 -1.00 -1.95
C LEU A 87 -4.64 -1.76 -2.11
N PHE A 88 -4.54 -2.51 -3.22
CA PHE A 88 -3.38 -3.31 -3.56
C PHE A 88 -2.74 -2.75 -4.83
N GLY A 89 -1.45 -2.42 -4.74
CA GLY A 89 -0.57 -2.14 -5.87
C GLY A 89 0.47 -3.25 -5.98
N ASN A 90 0.30 -4.15 -6.95
CA ASN A 90 1.31 -5.17 -7.27
C ASN A 90 2.36 -4.56 -8.19
N GLN A 91 3.65 -4.76 -7.88
CA GLN A 91 4.77 -4.25 -8.68
C GLN A 91 4.66 -2.75 -9.00
N VAL A 92 4.48 -1.93 -7.97
CA VAL A 92 4.43 -0.48 -8.15
C VAL A 92 5.76 0.01 -8.69
N ASP A 93 5.73 0.88 -9.70
CA ASP A 93 6.93 1.54 -10.15
C ASP A 93 7.45 2.52 -9.08
N PRO A 94 8.74 2.94 -9.14
CA PRO A 94 9.31 3.83 -8.14
C PRO A 94 8.54 5.15 -7.96
N GLN A 95 8.01 5.74 -9.04
CA GLN A 95 7.27 6.99 -8.97
C GLN A 95 5.93 6.77 -8.27
N GLN A 96 5.22 5.70 -8.61
CA GLN A 96 3.98 5.31 -7.95
C GLN A 96 4.20 5.02 -6.47
N TYR A 97 5.31 4.39 -6.09
CA TYR A 97 5.66 4.21 -4.68
C TYR A 97 5.84 5.55 -3.95
N LEU A 98 6.57 6.50 -4.54
CA LEU A 98 6.74 7.85 -3.97
C LEU A 98 5.41 8.58 -3.82
N ASP A 99 4.53 8.51 -4.83
CA ASP A 99 3.21 9.13 -4.79
C ASP A 99 2.37 8.58 -3.62
N ILE A 100 2.47 7.27 -3.36
CA ILE A 100 1.78 6.60 -2.24
C ILE A 100 2.35 7.05 -0.89
N LEU A 101 3.68 7.17 -0.79
CA LEU A 101 4.32 7.66 0.43
C LEU A 101 3.93 9.10 0.76
N GLN A 102 3.82 9.96 -0.26
CA GLN A 102 3.41 11.36 -0.11
C GLN A 102 1.93 11.48 0.22
N ASN A 103 1.08 10.81 -0.55
CA ASN A 103 -0.36 10.86 -0.40
C ASN A 103 -0.95 9.43 -0.43
N PRO A 104 -1.11 8.77 0.73
CA PRO A 104 -1.67 7.42 0.78
C PRO A 104 -3.08 7.29 0.19
N ARG A 105 -3.82 8.40 0.06
CA ARG A 105 -5.14 8.43 -0.58
C ARG A 105 -5.07 8.55 -2.11
N ALA A 106 -3.92 8.89 -2.70
CA ALA A 106 -3.76 9.08 -4.14
C ALA A 106 -4.03 7.82 -4.98
N HIS A 107 -4.06 6.63 -4.37
CA HIS A 107 -4.52 5.40 -5.02
C HIS A 107 -5.94 5.50 -5.60
N THR A 108 -6.75 6.47 -5.19
CA THR A 108 -8.09 6.69 -5.75
C THR A 108 -8.10 7.43 -7.10
N GLY A 109 -6.95 7.84 -7.66
CA GLY A 109 -6.90 8.63 -8.91
C GLY A 109 -6.67 7.84 -10.21
N HIS A 110 -5.92 6.73 -10.16
CA HIS A 110 -5.49 6.02 -11.39
C HIS A 110 -6.39 4.84 -11.79
N ARG A 111 -7.52 4.63 -11.09
CA ARG A 111 -8.48 3.56 -11.41
C ARG A 111 -9.93 4.02 -11.57
N TYR A 112 -10.17 5.33 -11.67
CA TYR A 112 -11.33 5.80 -12.43
C TYR A 112 -10.85 5.99 -13.86
N HIS A 113 -11.13 5.01 -14.74
CA HIS A 113 -11.37 5.41 -16.12
C HIS A 113 -12.52 6.41 -16.04
N THR A 114 -12.24 7.71 -16.21
CA THR A 114 -13.31 8.63 -16.56
C THR A 114 -13.86 8.13 -17.88
N THR A 115 -15.03 7.52 -17.84
CA THR A 115 -15.82 7.17 -19.02
C THR A 115 -16.35 8.46 -19.67
N ASN A 116 -15.45 9.38 -20.04
CA ASN A 116 -15.76 10.62 -20.76
C ASN A 116 -14.88 10.84 -22.00
N ASP A 117 -13.89 9.98 -22.28
CA ASP A 117 -13.03 10.10 -23.47
C ASP A 117 -13.54 9.35 -24.71
N ASN A 118 -14.85 9.09 -24.84
CA ASN A 118 -15.37 8.46 -26.06
C ASN A 118 -16.72 9.01 -26.55
N LYS A 119 -16.89 10.34 -26.54
CA LYS A 119 -18.02 11.00 -27.22
C LYS A 119 -17.64 12.25 -28.03
N ASN A 120 -16.45 12.29 -28.65
CA ASN A 120 -16.19 13.36 -29.63
C ASN A 120 -15.29 13.00 -30.82
N GLN A 121 -15.47 11.82 -31.42
CA GLN A 121 -14.98 11.53 -32.79
C GLN A 121 -16.08 10.97 -33.72
N LYS A 122 -17.33 11.42 -33.52
CA LYS A 122 -18.39 11.30 -34.54
C LYS A 122 -18.82 12.68 -35.00
N ALA A 123 -17.96 13.36 -35.75
CA ALA A 123 -18.38 14.44 -36.65
C ALA A 123 -17.33 14.63 -37.75
N THR A 124 -17.80 14.57 -39.00
CA THR A 124 -17.12 14.92 -40.28
C THR A 124 -16.05 13.91 -40.74
N TRP A 125 -16.12 13.26 -41.91
CA TRP A 125 -16.53 13.76 -43.22
C TRP A 125 -17.30 12.69 -44.02
N LYS A 126 -18.53 13.02 -44.42
CA LYS A 126 -19.11 12.58 -45.68
C LYS A 126 -19.15 13.84 -46.56
N ASN A 127 -18.44 13.81 -47.67
CA ASN A 127 -18.87 14.24 -49.00
C ASN A 127 -17.77 13.92 -49.99
#